data_AF-A0A1H4YJF8-F1
#
_entry.id   AF-A0A1H4YJF8-F1
#
_cell.length_a   1.000
_cell.length_b   1.000
_cell.length_c   1.000
_cell.angle_alpha   90.00
_cell.angle_beta   90.00
_cell.angle_gamma   90.00
#
_symmetry.space_group_name_H-M   'P 1'
#
loop_
_entity.id
_entity.type
_entity.pdbx_description
1 polymer ?
#
loop_
_entity_poly.entity_id
_entity_poly.type
_entity_poly.pdbx_seq_one_letter_code
_entity_poly.pdbx_strand_id
1 'polypeptide(L)'
;MSIFNPSLIPELEIRENDLSQDPKLVNWRNTFYETDVVPLTTPEVLQKGYVIFPVYRREDFFPYIGQKYCTYLVEAHGLGLVTIIREFGLKDLNPNNEQYVKPTSVHRKIFHFAYNEAEGCYEQIKKDAFKERLAKRDEQLNTVACIKVNRNFRDFYSSFWMNRIEYENKMNLGSVATTNQNYSRYFQYSYDQMNETVRSYLQFLADFGFITHAVLNPNLELISNLLSSYTAAKNYLDQFPPGEVFDSDRAYHAGNKVVNAMLAAAKLYNPGFWIDVKNEKAIPNLGELYVSRLQSPTHRDHESKQQRIQSAIEKGKQQKGQSMPFVSM
;
A
#
# COMPACT_ATOMS: atom_id res chain seq x y z
N MET A 1 -7.05 -24.18 7.50
CA MET A 1 -5.91 -24.38 6.57
C MET A 1 -5.57 -23.03 6.00
N SER A 2 -4.39 -22.50 6.34
CA SER A 2 -3.90 -21.24 5.76
C SER A 2 -3.64 -21.45 4.28
N ILE A 3 -4.46 -20.87 3.40
CA ILE A 3 -4.37 -21.06 1.94
C ILE A 3 -3.09 -20.37 1.39
N PHE A 4 -2.55 -19.44 2.15
CA PHE A 4 -1.27 -18.81 1.91
C PHE A 4 -0.48 -18.88 3.21
N ASN A 5 0.68 -19.51 3.19
CA ASN A 5 1.71 -19.24 4.18
C ASN A 5 2.89 -18.65 3.40
N PRO A 6 2.77 -17.42 2.86
CA PRO A 6 3.88 -16.83 2.15
C PRO A 6 4.84 -16.36 3.23
N SER A 7 6.04 -16.92 3.24
CA SER A 7 7.17 -16.20 3.80
C SER A 7 7.13 -14.81 3.19
N LEU A 8 6.96 -13.76 4.01
CA LEU A 8 6.94 -12.38 3.55
C LEU A 8 8.17 -12.14 2.67
N ILE A 9 7.95 -12.03 1.37
CA ILE A 9 9.03 -11.69 0.45
C ILE A 9 9.42 -10.24 0.79
N PRO A 10 10.66 -9.99 1.24
CA PRO A 10 11.10 -8.65 1.58
C PRO A 10 11.08 -7.78 0.32
N GLU A 11 10.75 -6.49 0.46
CA GLU A 11 10.91 -5.54 -0.64
C GLU A 11 12.39 -5.31 -0.95
N LEU A 12 12.74 -5.21 -2.23
CA LEU A 12 14.07 -4.79 -2.64
C LEU A 12 14.26 -3.30 -2.30
N GLU A 13 15.14 -3.01 -1.33
CA GLU A 13 15.48 -1.65 -0.97
C GLU A 13 16.40 -1.03 -2.03
N ILE A 14 16.07 0.18 -2.50
CA ILE A 14 16.93 0.92 -3.44
C ILE A 14 17.58 2.06 -2.68
N ARG A 15 18.89 1.96 -2.52
CA ARG A 15 19.72 2.99 -1.92
C ARG A 15 20.31 3.87 -3.02
N GLU A 16 20.36 5.16 -2.76
CA GLU A 16 20.86 6.12 -3.73
C GLU A 16 22.32 6.46 -3.44
N ASN A 17 23.15 6.50 -4.48
CA ASN A 17 24.47 7.10 -4.43
C ASN A 17 24.45 8.43 -5.20
N ASP A 18 24.53 9.55 -4.50
CA ASP A 18 24.47 10.87 -5.12
C ASP A 18 25.80 11.22 -5.80
N LEU A 19 25.82 11.09 -7.13
CA LEU A 19 26.97 11.41 -7.98
C LEU A 19 27.31 12.91 -7.98
N SER A 20 26.41 13.79 -7.52
CA SER A 20 26.72 15.22 -7.41
C SER A 20 27.79 15.50 -6.36
N GLN A 21 28.03 14.56 -5.45
CA GLN A 21 29.08 14.63 -4.45
C GLN A 21 30.43 14.13 -4.95
N ASP A 22 30.50 13.49 -6.13
CA ASP A 22 31.76 12.97 -6.69
C ASP A 22 32.51 14.08 -7.44
N PRO A 23 33.67 14.55 -6.93
CA PRO A 23 34.44 15.64 -7.53
C PRO A 23 34.85 15.37 -8.99
N LYS A 24 34.98 14.10 -9.39
CA LYS A 24 35.33 13.72 -10.77
C LYS A 24 34.17 13.90 -11.75
N LEU A 25 32.93 13.75 -11.27
CA LEU A 25 31.71 13.80 -12.09
C LEU A 25 31.03 15.17 -12.08
N VAL A 26 31.35 15.99 -11.08
CA VAL A 26 30.87 17.39 -10.92
C VAL A 26 31.27 18.29 -12.10
N ASN A 27 32.27 17.90 -12.91
CA ASN A 27 32.73 18.70 -14.02
C ASN A 27 31.67 18.79 -15.14
N TRP A 28 31.13 19.99 -15.35
CA TRP A 28 29.90 20.33 -16.06
C TRP A 28 29.86 20.01 -17.56
N ARG A 29 31.01 19.76 -18.20
CA ARG A 29 31.12 19.66 -19.67
C ARG A 29 30.85 18.27 -20.28
N ASN A 30 30.82 17.21 -19.47
CA ASN A 30 30.76 15.84 -20.00
C ASN A 30 29.40 15.18 -19.71
N THR A 31 28.74 14.60 -20.72
CA THR A 31 27.65 13.64 -20.49
C THR A 31 28.16 12.50 -19.59
N PHE A 32 27.29 11.94 -18.75
CA PHE A 32 27.62 10.67 -18.08
C PHE A 32 27.91 9.59 -19.13
N TYR A 33 28.93 8.79 -18.91
CA TYR A 33 29.14 7.54 -19.62
C TYR A 33 28.49 6.39 -18.85
N GLU A 34 28.23 5.26 -19.53
CA GLU A 34 27.64 4.09 -18.87
C GLU A 34 28.44 3.62 -17.64
N THR A 35 29.76 3.78 -17.68
CA THR A 35 30.70 3.44 -16.60
C THR A 35 30.53 4.30 -15.36
N ASP A 36 30.07 5.54 -15.51
CA ASP A 36 29.92 6.50 -14.41
C ASP A 36 28.64 6.24 -13.60
N VAL A 37 27.68 5.54 -14.20
CA VAL A 37 26.33 5.35 -13.67
C VAL A 37 26.00 3.87 -13.43
N VAL A 38 26.99 2.99 -13.34
CA VAL A 38 26.78 1.55 -13.08
C VAL A 38 26.21 1.34 -11.66
N PRO A 39 25.04 0.70 -11.50
CA PRO A 39 24.52 0.36 -10.19
C PRO A 39 25.37 -0.74 -9.53
N LEU A 40 25.47 -0.71 -8.20
CA LEU A 40 26.10 -1.79 -7.44
C LEU A 40 25.06 -2.88 -7.16
N THR A 41 25.19 -3.98 -7.89
CA THR A 41 24.29 -5.14 -7.84
C THR A 41 25.03 -6.43 -7.48
N THR A 42 26.10 -6.33 -6.68
CA THR A 42 26.89 -7.52 -6.32
C THR A 42 26.05 -8.50 -5.48
N PRO A 43 26.35 -9.81 -5.52
CA PRO A 43 25.61 -10.81 -4.76
C PRO A 43 25.52 -10.48 -3.27
N GLU A 44 26.57 -9.94 -2.66
CA GLU A 44 26.61 -9.60 -1.23
C GLU A 44 25.65 -8.45 -0.88
N VAL A 45 25.43 -7.53 -1.82
CA VAL A 45 24.50 -6.41 -1.68
C VAL A 45 23.06 -6.90 -1.81
N LEU A 46 22.80 -7.74 -2.82
CA LEU A 46 21.48 -8.32 -3.06
C LEU A 46 21.06 -9.33 -1.97
N GLN A 47 22.02 -10.06 -1.39
CA GLN A 47 21.80 -10.92 -0.20
C GLN A 47 21.34 -10.13 1.01
N LYS A 48 21.73 -8.86 1.12
CA LYS A 48 21.26 -7.95 2.18
C LYS A 48 19.92 -7.29 1.83
N GLY A 49 19.31 -7.61 0.70
CA GLY A 49 18.01 -7.12 0.29
C GLY A 49 18.01 -5.70 -0.28
N TYR A 50 19.16 -5.17 -0.72
CA TYR A 50 19.22 -3.84 -1.32
C TYR A 50 20.05 -3.80 -2.61
N VAL A 51 19.90 -2.71 -3.36
CA VAL A 51 20.76 -2.32 -4.50
C VAL A 51 21.15 -0.86 -4.35
N ILE A 52 22.33 -0.47 -4.85
CA ILE A 52 22.75 0.94 -4.86
C ILE A 52 22.68 1.48 -6.28
N PHE A 53 21.78 2.42 -6.52
CA PHE A 53 21.62 3.11 -7.80
C PHE A 53 22.24 4.51 -7.74
N PRO A 54 23.07 4.86 -8.74
CA PRO A 54 23.61 6.20 -8.82
C PRO A 54 22.55 7.18 -9.31
N VAL A 55 22.49 8.34 -8.67
CA VAL A 55 21.58 9.43 -9.01
C VAL A 55 22.36 10.72 -9.15
N TYR A 56 21.86 11.66 -9.94
CA TYR A 56 22.41 13.00 -10.01
C TYR A 56 21.28 14.02 -9.85
N ARG A 57 21.24 14.66 -8.69
CA ARG A 57 20.15 15.56 -8.26
C ARG A 57 20.66 16.98 -7.97
N ARG A 58 21.51 17.52 -8.84
CA ARG A 58 21.99 18.88 -8.68
C ARG A 58 20.87 19.86 -9.03
N GLU A 59 20.54 20.76 -8.09
CA GLU A 59 19.48 21.77 -8.25
C GLU A 59 19.97 23.02 -9.00
N ASP A 60 21.29 23.15 -9.20
CA ASP A 60 21.95 24.28 -9.84
C ASP A 60 21.60 24.34 -11.34
N PHE A 61 20.55 25.09 -11.68
CA PHE A 61 20.11 25.27 -13.05
C PHE A 61 20.94 26.34 -13.78
N PHE A 62 21.71 25.94 -14.80
CA PHE A 62 22.38 26.86 -15.73
C PHE A 62 21.65 26.85 -17.09
N PRO A 63 20.99 27.95 -17.51
CA PRO A 63 20.15 27.99 -18.72
C PRO A 63 20.90 27.78 -20.03
N TYR A 64 22.21 28.04 -20.07
CA TYR A 64 23.01 28.00 -21.31
C TYR A 64 23.87 26.74 -21.46
N ILE A 65 23.71 25.77 -20.56
CA ILE A 65 24.53 24.54 -20.51
C ILE A 65 23.62 23.34 -20.25
N GLY A 66 23.72 22.31 -21.09
CA GLY A 66 23.01 21.06 -20.90
C GLY A 66 23.28 20.44 -19.53
N GLN A 67 22.20 20.16 -18.81
CA GLN A 67 22.24 19.65 -17.45
C GLN A 67 22.25 18.14 -17.44
N LYS A 68 23.22 17.59 -16.72
CA LYS A 68 23.28 16.16 -16.52
C LYS A 68 22.12 15.71 -15.64
N TYR A 69 21.59 14.55 -15.96
CA TYR A 69 20.67 13.86 -15.06
C TYR A 69 20.99 12.37 -15.05
N CYS A 70 20.77 11.75 -13.90
CA CYS A 70 20.73 10.30 -13.74
C CYS A 70 19.62 10.01 -12.74
N THR A 71 18.59 9.30 -13.19
CA THR A 71 17.41 8.96 -12.41
C THR A 71 17.01 7.51 -12.67
N TYR A 72 16.10 6.99 -11.87
CA TYR A 72 15.53 5.68 -12.08
C TYR A 72 14.03 5.66 -11.77
N LEU A 73 13.35 4.70 -12.38
CA LEU A 73 11.97 4.32 -12.10
C LEU A 73 11.96 2.87 -11.62
N VAL A 74 11.09 2.58 -10.64
CA VAL A 74 10.93 1.26 -10.05
C VAL A 74 9.54 0.75 -10.35
N GLU A 75 9.47 -0.45 -10.91
CA GLU A 75 8.23 -1.17 -11.17
C GLU A 75 8.26 -2.48 -10.39
N ALA A 76 7.45 -2.58 -9.33
CA ALA A 76 7.24 -3.82 -8.59
C ALA A 76 6.13 -4.63 -9.27
N HIS A 77 6.42 -5.87 -9.63
CA HIS A 77 5.49 -6.77 -10.33
C HIS A 77 4.85 -7.81 -9.39
N GLY A 78 5.24 -7.80 -8.11
CA GLY A 78 4.87 -8.82 -7.12
C GLY A 78 5.79 -10.04 -7.15
N LEU A 79 5.67 -10.88 -6.12
CA LEU A 79 6.40 -12.13 -5.92
C LEU A 79 7.92 -11.94 -6.01
N GLY A 80 8.39 -10.83 -5.44
CA GLY A 80 9.80 -10.47 -5.48
C GLY A 80 10.33 -10.09 -6.87
N LEU A 81 9.48 -9.85 -7.86
CA LEU A 81 9.88 -9.41 -9.19
C LEU A 81 9.91 -7.88 -9.26
N VAL A 82 11.07 -7.32 -9.59
CA VAL A 82 11.29 -5.88 -9.65
C VAL A 82 12.01 -5.51 -10.95
N THR A 83 11.48 -4.51 -11.65
CA THR A 83 12.17 -3.88 -12.77
C THR A 83 12.62 -2.48 -12.34
N ILE A 84 13.90 -2.18 -12.58
CA ILE A 84 14.45 -0.84 -12.38
C ILE A 84 14.89 -0.32 -13.74
N ILE A 85 14.31 0.81 -14.15
CA ILE A 85 14.64 1.51 -15.39
C ILE A 85 15.51 2.70 -15.01
N ARG A 86 16.78 2.68 -15.39
CA ARG A 86 17.69 3.81 -15.24
C ARG A 86 17.68 4.65 -16.50
N GLU A 87 17.59 5.96 -16.33
CA GLU A 87 17.74 6.95 -17.41
C GLU A 87 18.78 7.98 -17.04
N PHE A 88 19.71 8.25 -17.96
CA PHE A 88 20.72 9.27 -17.78
C PHE A 88 21.05 9.97 -19.09
N GLY A 89 21.63 11.17 -19.00
CA GLY A 89 22.07 11.93 -20.15
C GLY A 89 22.06 13.43 -19.89
N LEU A 90 21.59 14.21 -20.86
CA LEU A 90 21.51 15.67 -20.80
C LEU A 90 20.08 16.16 -20.96
N LYS A 91 19.76 17.25 -20.26
CA LYS A 91 18.52 18.03 -20.40
C LYS A 91 18.88 19.48 -20.71
N ASP A 92 18.20 20.09 -21.67
CA ASP A 92 18.34 21.51 -22.01
C ASP A 92 16.99 22.22 -21.87
N LEU A 93 17.01 23.56 -21.94
CA LEU A 93 15.80 24.37 -22.05
C LEU A 93 14.95 23.91 -23.23
N ASN A 94 13.65 23.78 -23.01
CA ASN A 94 12.71 23.53 -24.07
C ASN A 94 12.55 24.81 -24.92
N PRO A 95 12.89 24.80 -26.22
CA PRO A 95 12.83 25.99 -27.07
C PRO A 95 11.41 26.54 -27.26
N ASN A 96 10.38 25.72 -26.99
CA ASN A 96 8.98 26.14 -27.08
C ASN A 96 8.41 26.58 -25.71
N ASN A 97 9.13 26.35 -24.62
CA ASN A 97 8.71 26.74 -23.27
C ASN A 97 9.91 26.77 -22.31
N GLU A 98 10.51 27.94 -22.14
CA GLU A 98 11.71 28.15 -21.34
C GLU A 98 11.53 27.86 -19.84
N GLN A 99 10.30 27.64 -19.37
CA GLN A 99 10.03 27.24 -17.98
C GLN A 99 10.31 25.75 -17.72
N TYR A 100 10.51 24.94 -18.77
CA TYR A 100 10.69 23.50 -18.65
C TYR A 100 11.97 23.03 -19.33
N VAL A 101 12.60 22.03 -18.73
CA VAL A 101 13.72 21.31 -19.34
C VAL A 101 13.23 20.08 -20.08
N LYS A 102 13.83 19.79 -21.23
CA LYS A 102 13.58 18.59 -22.02
C LYS A 102 14.87 17.77 -22.15
N PRO A 103 14.82 16.43 -22.06
CA PRO A 103 15.96 15.59 -22.37
C PRO A 103 16.41 15.78 -23.83
N THR A 104 17.70 16.08 -24.03
CA THR A 104 18.36 16.23 -25.35
C THR A 104 19.22 15.02 -25.70
N SER A 105 19.72 14.31 -24.69
CA SER A 105 20.36 13.01 -24.83
C SER A 105 19.83 12.08 -23.74
N VAL A 106 19.36 10.89 -24.14
CA VAL A 106 18.75 9.91 -23.24
C VAL A 106 19.36 8.54 -23.48
N HIS A 107 19.99 8.00 -22.44
CA HIS A 107 20.42 6.62 -22.39
C HIS A 107 19.59 5.88 -21.35
N ARG A 108 18.93 4.81 -21.77
CA ARG A 108 18.04 4.01 -20.93
C ARG A 108 18.58 2.59 -20.77
N LYS A 109 18.62 2.10 -19.54
CA LYS A 109 19.02 0.71 -19.23
C LYS A 109 18.02 0.10 -18.26
N ILE A 110 17.65 -1.15 -18.51
CA ILE A 110 16.65 -1.88 -17.73
C ILE A 110 17.36 -2.98 -16.96
N PHE A 111 17.07 -3.07 -15.67
CA PHE A 111 17.58 -4.07 -14.75
C PHE A 111 16.40 -4.88 -14.22
N HIS A 112 16.56 -6.19 -14.17
CA HIS A 112 15.54 -7.12 -13.72
C HIS A 112 16.06 -7.88 -12.51
N PHE A 113 15.30 -7.82 -11.41
CA PHE A 113 15.63 -8.49 -10.17
C PHE A 113 14.50 -9.45 -9.80
N ALA A 114 14.87 -10.59 -9.24
CA ALA A 114 13.93 -11.55 -8.71
C ALA A 114 14.38 -12.03 -7.34
N TYR A 115 13.43 -12.23 -6.43
CA TYR A 115 13.71 -12.91 -5.17
C TYR A 115 13.84 -14.42 -5.41
N ASN A 116 14.88 -15.02 -4.83
CA ASN A 116 15.09 -16.45 -4.79
C ASN A 116 14.70 -16.94 -3.39
N GLU A 117 13.54 -17.58 -3.27
CA GLU A 117 13.04 -18.10 -1.99
C GLU A 117 13.93 -19.20 -1.41
N ALA A 118 14.54 -20.04 -2.25
CA ALA A 118 15.40 -21.13 -1.80
C ALA A 118 16.70 -20.61 -1.15
N GLU A 119 17.20 -19.48 -1.63
CA GLU A 119 18.42 -18.84 -1.14
C GLU A 119 18.15 -17.69 -0.15
N GLY A 120 16.90 -17.24 -0.05
CA GLY A 120 16.48 -16.13 0.82
C GLY A 120 17.04 -14.77 0.41
N CYS A 121 17.36 -14.57 -0.88
CA CYS A 121 17.98 -13.34 -1.37
C CYS A 121 17.49 -12.91 -2.75
N TYR A 122 17.75 -11.64 -3.10
CA TYR A 122 17.55 -11.16 -4.45
C TYR A 122 18.69 -11.58 -5.39
N GLU A 123 18.37 -11.74 -6.66
CA GLU A 123 19.33 -11.93 -7.75
C GLU A 123 18.97 -11.03 -8.95
N GLN A 124 19.99 -10.59 -9.68
CA GLN A 124 19.78 -9.93 -10.97
C GLN A 124 19.68 -10.98 -12.06
N ILE A 125 18.57 -11.02 -12.80
CA ILE A 125 18.31 -12.03 -13.81
C ILE A 125 18.23 -11.45 -15.22
N LYS A 126 18.46 -12.31 -16.23
CA LYS A 126 18.34 -11.92 -17.64
C LYS A 126 16.87 -11.71 -18.02
N LYS A 127 16.65 -10.88 -19.04
CA LYS A 127 15.32 -10.50 -19.56
C LYS A 127 14.41 -11.70 -19.84
N ASP A 128 14.93 -12.76 -20.46
CA ASP A 128 14.11 -13.91 -20.83
C ASP A 128 13.67 -14.73 -19.60
N ALA A 129 14.57 -14.98 -18.66
CA ALA A 129 14.23 -15.59 -17.37
C ALA A 129 13.24 -14.73 -16.57
N PHE A 130 13.37 -13.40 -16.63
CA PHE A 130 12.41 -12.48 -15.99
C PHE A 130 11.02 -12.58 -16.61
N LYS A 131 10.92 -12.64 -17.95
CA LYS A 131 9.65 -12.85 -18.65
C LYS A 131 8.99 -14.18 -18.29
N GLU A 132 9.77 -15.26 -18.16
CA GLU A 132 9.25 -16.55 -17.73
C GLU A 132 8.69 -16.50 -16.30
N ARG A 133 9.39 -15.83 -15.38
CA ARG A 133 8.88 -15.63 -14.01
C ARG A 133 7.63 -14.77 -13.98
N LEU A 134 7.56 -13.70 -14.77
CA LEU A 134 6.34 -12.89 -14.93
C LEU A 134 5.16 -13.72 -15.44
N ALA A 135 5.38 -14.54 -16.48
CA ALA A 135 4.34 -15.40 -17.02
C ALA A 135 3.82 -16.40 -15.97
N LYS A 136 4.72 -17.00 -15.17
CA LYS A 136 4.34 -17.86 -14.04
C LYS A 136 3.53 -17.12 -12.97
N ARG A 137 3.92 -15.89 -12.64
CA ARG A 137 3.17 -15.02 -11.72
C ARG A 137 1.76 -14.75 -12.25
N ASP A 138 1.61 -14.46 -13.54
CA ASP A 138 0.32 -14.23 -14.18
C ASP A 138 -0.54 -15.51 -14.23
N GLU A 139 0.07 -16.67 -14.45
CA GLU A 139 -0.60 -17.97 -14.34
C GLU A 139 -1.11 -18.20 -12.90
N GLN A 140 -0.29 -17.91 -11.89
CA GLN A 140 -0.68 -18.04 -10.48
C GLN A 140 -1.87 -17.13 -10.11
N LEU A 141 -1.92 -15.91 -10.63
CA LEU A 141 -3.06 -15.00 -10.43
C LEU A 141 -4.38 -15.59 -10.92
N ASN A 142 -4.33 -16.41 -11.97
CA ASN A 142 -5.52 -17.04 -12.57
C ASN A 142 -5.90 -18.37 -11.90
N THR A 143 -5.21 -18.78 -10.85
CA THR A 143 -5.56 -19.99 -10.09
C THR A 143 -6.87 -19.83 -9.33
N VAL A 144 -7.55 -20.95 -9.09
CA VAL A 144 -8.79 -21.01 -8.30
C VAL A 144 -8.60 -20.42 -6.90
N ALA A 145 -7.43 -20.61 -6.29
CA ALA A 145 -7.10 -20.08 -4.98
C ALA A 145 -7.11 -18.53 -4.96
N CYS A 146 -6.40 -17.89 -5.89
CA CYS A 146 -6.35 -16.44 -6.00
C CYS A 146 -7.73 -15.83 -6.31
N ILE A 147 -8.46 -16.44 -7.25
CA ILE A 147 -9.83 -16.04 -7.59
C ILE A 147 -10.73 -16.13 -6.36
N LYS A 148 -10.61 -17.19 -5.56
CA LYS A 148 -11.39 -17.40 -4.33
C LYS A 148 -11.08 -16.35 -3.27
N VAL A 149 -9.81 -16.00 -3.05
CA VAL A 149 -9.42 -14.93 -2.08
C VAL A 149 -10.09 -13.61 -2.46
N ASN A 150 -9.99 -13.20 -3.73
CA ASN A 150 -10.58 -11.96 -4.20
C ASN A 150 -12.11 -11.98 -4.12
N ARG A 151 -12.75 -13.08 -4.52
CA ARG A 151 -14.21 -13.25 -4.44
C ARG A 151 -14.71 -13.22 -3.00
N ASN A 152 -14.08 -13.98 -2.10
CA ASN A 152 -14.47 -14.04 -0.69
C ASN A 152 -14.41 -12.65 -0.06
N PHE A 153 -13.33 -11.91 -0.31
CA PHE A 153 -13.21 -10.54 0.18
C PHE A 153 -14.29 -9.63 -0.39
N ARG A 154 -14.52 -9.66 -1.71
CA ARG A 154 -15.54 -8.83 -2.36
C ARG A 154 -16.93 -9.12 -1.80
N ASP A 155 -17.29 -10.39 -1.69
CA ASP A 155 -18.63 -10.81 -1.23
C ASP A 155 -18.81 -10.45 0.25
N PHE A 156 -17.77 -10.59 1.07
CA PHE A 156 -17.77 -10.12 2.47
C PHE A 156 -17.85 -8.59 2.56
N TYR A 157 -17.00 -7.83 1.88
CA TYR A 157 -17.00 -6.36 1.91
C TYR A 157 -18.36 -5.79 1.46
N SER A 158 -18.92 -6.35 0.38
CA SER A 158 -20.23 -5.95 -0.13
C SER A 158 -21.34 -6.19 0.89
N SER A 159 -21.39 -7.37 1.51
CA SER A 159 -22.41 -7.67 2.52
C SER A 159 -22.20 -6.88 3.82
N PHE A 160 -21.01 -6.92 4.39
CA PHE A 160 -20.68 -6.33 5.68
C PHE A 160 -20.73 -4.81 5.69
N TRP A 161 -20.20 -4.16 4.64
CA TRP A 161 -20.04 -2.71 4.62
C TRP A 161 -21.00 -2.01 3.66
N MET A 162 -21.07 -2.44 2.40
CA MET A 162 -21.92 -1.76 1.40
C MET A 162 -23.41 -1.95 1.70
N ASN A 163 -23.81 -3.17 2.08
CA ASN A 163 -25.17 -3.54 2.44
C ASN A 163 -25.33 -3.71 3.96
N ARG A 164 -24.65 -2.87 4.74
CA ARG A 164 -24.55 -2.97 6.20
C ARG A 164 -25.89 -3.13 6.90
N ILE A 165 -26.93 -2.41 6.49
CA ILE A 165 -28.28 -2.50 7.09
C ILE A 165 -28.85 -3.91 6.95
N GLU A 166 -28.75 -4.51 5.77
CA GLU A 166 -29.23 -5.87 5.53
C GLU A 166 -28.43 -6.90 6.34
N TYR A 167 -27.12 -6.68 6.45
CA TYR A 167 -26.24 -7.52 7.24
C TYR A 167 -26.54 -7.44 8.74
N GLU A 168 -26.75 -6.24 9.27
CA GLU A 168 -27.18 -6.00 10.66
C GLU A 168 -28.53 -6.66 10.93
N ASN A 169 -29.50 -6.53 10.01
CA ASN A 169 -30.80 -7.20 10.10
C ASN A 169 -30.67 -8.73 10.13
N LYS A 170 -29.81 -9.31 9.28
CA LYS A 170 -29.52 -10.77 9.29
C LYS A 170 -28.94 -11.25 10.62
N MET A 171 -28.25 -10.38 11.35
CA MET A 171 -27.72 -10.65 12.69
C MET A 171 -28.72 -10.30 13.82
N ASN A 172 -29.94 -9.87 13.48
CA ASN A 172 -30.97 -9.35 14.37
C ASN A 172 -30.48 -8.16 15.22
N LEU A 173 -29.69 -7.28 14.60
CA LEU A 173 -29.30 -6.00 15.16
C LEU A 173 -30.27 -4.90 14.71
N GLY A 174 -30.41 -3.84 15.51
CA GLY A 174 -31.22 -2.67 15.16
C GLY A 174 -32.70 -2.75 15.54
N SER A 175 -33.11 -3.78 16.29
CA SER A 175 -34.47 -3.88 16.85
C SER A 175 -34.48 -3.55 18.35
N VAL A 176 -35.63 -3.13 18.89
CA VAL A 176 -35.81 -2.91 20.34
C VAL A 176 -35.57 -4.20 21.15
N ALA A 177 -35.69 -5.37 20.51
CA ALA A 177 -35.46 -6.67 21.12
C ALA A 177 -34.03 -7.20 20.92
N THR A 178 -33.10 -6.41 20.36
CA THR A 178 -31.72 -6.86 20.13
C THR A 178 -31.03 -7.15 21.46
N THR A 179 -30.48 -8.35 21.60
CA THR A 179 -29.85 -8.80 22.85
C THR A 179 -28.33 -8.59 22.85
N ASN A 180 -27.72 -8.63 24.04
CA ASN A 180 -26.26 -8.65 24.17
C ASN A 180 -25.61 -9.80 23.37
N GLN A 181 -26.30 -10.95 23.29
CA GLN A 181 -25.83 -12.11 22.54
C GLN A 181 -25.84 -11.89 21.03
N ASN A 182 -26.79 -11.10 20.49
CA ASN A 182 -26.79 -10.74 19.07
C ASN A 182 -25.54 -9.93 18.71
N TYR A 183 -25.20 -8.92 19.52
CA TYR A 183 -23.98 -8.13 19.32
C TYR A 183 -22.71 -8.98 19.52
N SER A 184 -22.69 -9.88 20.50
CA SER A 184 -21.54 -10.77 20.73
C SER A 184 -21.26 -11.66 19.51
N ARG A 185 -22.31 -12.26 18.92
CA ARG A 185 -22.20 -13.04 17.68
C ARG A 185 -21.75 -12.19 16.49
N TYR A 186 -22.28 -10.98 16.35
CA TYR A 186 -21.85 -10.04 15.30
C TYR A 186 -20.35 -9.75 15.40
N PHE A 187 -19.84 -9.41 16.59
CA PHE A 187 -18.42 -9.13 16.77
C PHE A 187 -17.55 -10.37 16.58
N GLN A 188 -18.00 -11.55 17.03
CA GLN A 188 -17.27 -12.80 16.81
C GLN A 188 -17.15 -13.11 15.31
N TYR A 189 -18.26 -13.10 14.58
CA TYR A 189 -18.22 -13.37 13.15
C TYR A 189 -17.37 -12.33 12.40
N SER A 190 -17.51 -11.05 12.77
CA SER A 190 -16.72 -9.98 12.16
C SER A 190 -15.22 -10.15 12.45
N TYR A 191 -14.86 -10.58 13.66
CA TYR A 191 -13.49 -10.91 14.05
C TYR A 191 -12.94 -12.02 13.15
N ASP A 192 -13.68 -13.10 12.97
CA ASP A 192 -13.24 -14.25 12.16
C ASP A 192 -13.03 -13.84 10.69
N GLN A 193 -13.95 -13.04 10.13
CA GLN A 193 -13.81 -12.52 8.76
C GLN A 193 -12.65 -11.52 8.61
N MET A 194 -12.39 -10.67 9.61
CA MET A 194 -11.22 -9.80 9.60
C MET A 194 -9.93 -10.62 9.57
N ASN A 195 -9.84 -11.63 10.43
CA ASN A 195 -8.62 -12.40 10.60
C ASN A 195 -8.32 -13.31 9.41
N GLU A 196 -9.34 -13.92 8.82
CA GLU A 196 -9.16 -14.83 7.68
C GLU A 196 -9.29 -14.11 6.35
N THR A 197 -10.45 -13.53 6.05
CA THR A 197 -10.78 -13.03 4.71
C THR A 197 -10.03 -11.73 4.38
N VAL A 198 -10.06 -10.76 5.30
CA VAL A 198 -9.51 -9.41 5.03
C VAL A 198 -7.99 -9.42 5.03
N ARG A 199 -7.37 -10.07 6.02
CA ARG A 199 -5.90 -10.20 6.06
C ARG A 199 -5.38 -10.99 4.86
N SER A 200 -6.02 -12.10 4.49
CA SER A 200 -5.61 -12.87 3.30
C SER A 200 -5.72 -12.05 2.02
N TYR A 201 -6.75 -11.21 1.91
CA TYR A 201 -6.87 -10.30 0.77
C TYR A 201 -5.74 -9.27 0.74
N LEU A 202 -5.49 -8.55 1.83
CA LEU A 202 -4.40 -7.57 1.88
C LEU A 202 -3.04 -8.20 1.57
N GLN A 203 -2.78 -9.39 2.10
CA GLN A 203 -1.56 -10.13 1.80
C GLN A 203 -1.48 -10.49 0.32
N PHE A 204 -2.57 -11.03 -0.26
CA PHE A 204 -2.66 -11.30 -1.70
C PHE A 204 -2.35 -10.05 -2.53
N LEU A 205 -2.79 -8.86 -2.10
CA LEU A 205 -2.47 -7.62 -2.81
C LEU A 205 -0.97 -7.29 -2.79
N ALA A 206 -0.33 -7.47 -1.64
CA ALA A 206 1.09 -7.20 -1.49
C ALA A 206 1.93 -8.23 -2.24
N ASP A 207 1.59 -9.51 -2.10
CA ASP A 207 2.27 -10.63 -2.76
C ASP A 207 2.29 -10.43 -4.27
N PHE A 208 1.19 -9.96 -4.87
CA PHE A 208 1.13 -9.71 -6.32
C PHE A 208 1.48 -8.28 -6.74
N GLY A 209 2.05 -7.47 -5.84
CA GLY A 209 2.57 -6.13 -6.15
C GLY A 209 1.48 -5.09 -6.42
N PHE A 210 0.22 -5.36 -6.06
CA PHE A 210 -0.87 -4.42 -6.19
C PHE A 210 -0.88 -3.34 -5.09
N ILE A 211 -0.17 -3.57 -3.99
CA ILE A 211 0.16 -2.60 -2.94
C ILE A 211 1.59 -2.84 -2.44
N THR A 212 2.21 -1.84 -1.83
CA THR A 212 3.52 -1.97 -1.17
C THR A 212 3.38 -2.33 0.31
N HIS A 213 4.47 -2.76 0.94
CA HIS A 213 4.53 -3.00 2.39
C HIS A 213 4.26 -1.73 3.21
N ALA A 214 4.62 -0.57 2.66
CA ALA A 214 4.28 0.73 3.26
C ALA A 214 2.76 0.99 3.33
N VAL A 215 1.96 0.33 2.49
CA VAL A 215 0.49 0.35 2.53
C VAL A 215 -0.06 -0.84 3.32
N LEU A 216 0.54 -2.03 3.17
CA LEU A 216 0.11 -3.24 3.87
C LEU A 216 0.21 -3.10 5.39
N ASN A 217 1.39 -2.72 5.91
CA ASN A 217 1.69 -2.77 7.34
C ASN A 217 0.75 -1.87 8.17
N PRO A 218 0.50 -0.60 7.79
CA PRO A 218 -0.47 0.23 8.50
C PRO A 218 -1.89 -0.36 8.48
N ASN A 219 -2.31 -0.97 7.35
CA ASN A 219 -3.62 -1.61 7.28
C ASN A 219 -3.71 -2.87 8.18
N LEU A 220 -2.64 -3.67 8.29
CA LEU A 220 -2.58 -4.81 9.20
C LEU A 220 -2.58 -4.39 10.68
N GLU A 221 -1.92 -3.28 11.01
CA GLU A 221 -1.95 -2.69 12.34
C GLU A 221 -3.38 -2.24 12.70
N LEU A 222 -4.08 -1.56 11.79
CA LEU A 222 -5.47 -1.15 11.97
C LEU A 222 -6.41 -2.34 12.16
N ILE A 223 -6.22 -3.42 11.40
CA ILE A 223 -6.96 -4.66 11.61
C ILE A 223 -6.70 -5.20 13.02
N SER A 224 -5.44 -5.20 13.49
CA SER A 224 -5.09 -5.66 14.83
C SER A 224 -5.75 -4.83 15.93
N ASN A 225 -5.81 -3.50 15.75
CA ASN A 225 -6.52 -2.58 16.64
C ASN A 225 -8.04 -2.81 16.63
N LEU A 226 -8.62 -3.08 15.45
CA LEU A 226 -10.03 -3.41 15.30
C LEU A 226 -10.38 -4.74 15.97
N LEU A 227 -9.56 -5.78 15.76
CA LEU A 227 -9.71 -7.10 16.39
C LEU A 227 -9.71 -6.96 17.92
N SER A 228 -8.77 -6.17 18.47
CA SER A 228 -8.71 -5.88 19.91
C SER A 228 -9.99 -5.17 20.40
N SER A 229 -10.53 -4.25 19.61
CA SER A 229 -11.79 -3.56 19.91
C SER A 229 -12.99 -4.51 19.88
N TYR A 230 -13.04 -5.44 18.92
CA TYR A 230 -14.06 -6.49 18.85
C TYR A 230 -14.00 -7.42 20.05
N THR A 231 -12.80 -7.85 20.46
CA THR A 231 -12.62 -8.66 21.67
C THR A 231 -13.09 -7.92 22.92
N ALA A 232 -12.75 -6.64 23.07
CA ALA A 232 -13.18 -5.84 24.21
C ALA A 232 -14.71 -5.65 24.25
N ALA A 233 -15.34 -5.41 23.10
CA ALA A 233 -16.79 -5.30 22.98
C ALA A 233 -17.47 -6.64 23.32
N LYS A 234 -16.98 -7.75 22.77
CA LYS A 234 -17.49 -9.09 23.05
C LYS A 234 -17.38 -9.46 24.52
N ASN A 235 -16.20 -9.26 25.13
CA ASN A 235 -15.97 -9.55 26.55
C ASN A 235 -16.86 -8.73 27.47
N TYR A 236 -17.27 -7.52 27.06
CA TYR A 236 -18.27 -6.73 27.78
C TYR A 236 -19.66 -7.35 27.66
N LEU A 237 -20.07 -7.71 26.43
CA LEU A 237 -21.39 -8.27 26.15
C LEU A 237 -21.61 -9.65 26.78
N ASP A 238 -20.57 -10.46 26.87
CA ASP A 238 -20.63 -11.82 27.41
C ASP A 238 -20.75 -11.86 28.96
N GLN A 239 -20.66 -10.71 29.63
CA GLN A 239 -20.89 -10.60 31.08
C GLN A 239 -22.39 -10.64 31.44
N PHE A 240 -23.26 -10.43 30.44
CA PHE A 240 -24.70 -10.37 30.63
C PHE A 240 -25.36 -11.73 30.33
N PRO A 241 -26.43 -12.10 31.04
CA PRO A 241 -27.17 -13.33 30.79
C PRO A 241 -27.68 -13.44 29.35
N PRO A 242 -27.79 -14.67 28.81
CA PRO A 242 -28.45 -14.91 27.53
C PRO A 242 -29.88 -14.35 27.54
N GLY A 243 -30.24 -13.62 26.48
CA GLY A 243 -31.58 -13.02 26.34
C GLY A 243 -31.75 -11.63 26.95
N GLU A 244 -30.77 -11.11 27.71
CA GLU A 244 -30.82 -9.72 28.17
C GLU A 244 -30.74 -8.77 26.97
N VAL A 245 -31.73 -7.88 26.87
CA VAL A 245 -31.80 -6.83 25.85
C VAL A 245 -30.61 -5.88 26.01
N PHE A 246 -30.01 -5.47 24.89
CA PHE A 246 -28.90 -4.54 24.92
C PHE A 246 -29.35 -3.16 25.41
N ASP A 247 -28.65 -2.65 26.41
CA ASP A 247 -28.89 -1.36 27.05
C ASP A 247 -27.80 -0.36 26.63
N SER A 248 -28.16 0.58 25.75
CA SER A 248 -27.23 1.58 25.20
C SER A 248 -26.72 2.55 26.26
N ASP A 249 -27.53 2.90 27.24
CA ASP A 249 -27.18 3.87 28.28
C ASP A 249 -26.17 3.24 29.24
N ARG A 250 -26.38 1.98 29.61
CA ARG A 250 -25.39 1.21 30.38
C ARG A 250 -24.08 1.04 29.62
N ALA A 251 -24.15 0.72 28.33
CA ALA A 251 -22.95 0.62 27.48
C ALA A 251 -22.19 1.94 27.38
N TYR A 252 -22.91 3.08 27.37
CA TYR A 252 -22.32 4.41 27.40
C TYR A 252 -21.49 4.66 28.67
N HIS A 253 -22.07 4.39 29.84
CA HIS A 253 -21.39 4.54 31.12
C HIS A 253 -20.24 3.52 31.32
N ALA A 254 -20.27 2.38 30.64
CA ALA A 254 -19.21 1.36 30.65
C ALA A 254 -18.06 1.64 29.66
N GLY A 255 -18.00 2.85 29.08
CA GLY A 255 -16.92 3.28 28.19
C GLY A 255 -17.16 3.02 26.71
N ASN A 256 -18.42 2.83 26.28
CA ASN A 256 -18.82 2.77 24.88
C ASN A 256 -18.10 1.70 24.03
N LYS A 257 -17.70 0.55 24.61
CA LYS A 257 -16.89 -0.48 23.93
C LYS A 257 -17.50 -0.96 22.61
N VAL A 258 -18.82 -1.16 22.58
CA VAL A 258 -19.58 -1.58 21.39
C VAL A 258 -19.55 -0.50 20.30
N VAL A 259 -19.80 0.76 20.67
CA VAL A 259 -19.79 1.90 19.74
C VAL A 259 -18.38 2.15 19.20
N ASN A 260 -17.36 2.09 20.07
CA ASN A 260 -15.96 2.26 19.68
C ASN A 260 -15.51 1.19 18.68
N ALA A 261 -15.92 -0.06 18.87
CA ALA A 261 -15.69 -1.14 17.91
C ALA A 261 -16.32 -0.86 16.54
N MET A 262 -17.57 -0.38 16.50
CA MET A 262 -18.23 -0.01 15.25
C MET A 262 -17.57 1.19 14.56
N LEU A 263 -17.17 2.21 15.32
CA LEU A 263 -16.45 3.37 14.80
C LEU A 263 -15.06 2.99 14.26
N ALA A 264 -14.36 2.06 14.92
CA ALA A 264 -13.09 1.53 14.44
C ALA A 264 -13.27 0.78 13.10
N ALA A 265 -14.35 -0.01 12.96
CA ALA A 265 -14.70 -0.65 11.70
C ALA A 265 -14.95 0.41 10.61
N ALA A 266 -15.68 1.47 10.92
CA ALA A 266 -15.95 2.55 9.97
C ALA A 266 -14.68 3.22 9.45
N LYS A 267 -13.65 3.44 10.30
CA LYS A 267 -12.36 3.98 9.86
C LYS A 267 -11.60 3.08 8.89
N LEU A 268 -11.79 1.76 8.98
CA LEU A 268 -11.14 0.80 8.08
C LEU A 268 -11.87 0.71 6.73
N TYR A 269 -13.20 0.65 6.76
CA TYR A 269 -14.02 0.35 5.58
C TYR A 269 -14.53 1.58 4.83
N ASN A 270 -14.73 2.72 5.49
CA ASN A 270 -15.14 3.92 4.79
C ASN A 270 -13.98 4.44 3.93
N PRO A 271 -14.11 4.65 2.61
CA PRO A 271 -13.00 5.12 1.79
C PRO A 271 -12.33 6.38 2.35
N GLY A 272 -11.02 6.35 2.49
CA GLY A 272 -10.25 7.43 3.06
C GLY A 272 -8.76 7.16 3.16
N PHE A 273 -8.05 8.13 3.72
CA PHE A 273 -6.60 8.09 3.87
C PHE A 273 -6.19 8.31 5.32
N TRP A 274 -5.10 7.64 5.70
CA TRP A 274 -4.33 7.93 6.90
C TRP A 274 -3.19 8.85 6.53
N ILE A 275 -3.07 9.97 7.23
CA ILE A 275 -2.10 10.99 6.88
C ILE A 275 -0.89 10.88 7.80
N ASP A 276 0.23 10.45 7.25
CA ASP A 276 1.53 10.66 7.86
C ASP A 276 1.95 12.12 7.60
N VAL A 277 1.60 12.98 8.56
CA VAL A 277 1.90 14.42 8.49
C VAL A 277 3.40 14.69 8.44
N LYS A 278 4.23 13.83 9.08
CA LYS A 278 5.68 14.03 9.16
C LYS A 278 6.35 13.79 7.81
N ASN A 279 5.90 12.77 7.10
CA ASN A 279 6.46 12.40 5.80
C ASN A 279 5.60 12.90 4.61
N GLU A 280 4.53 13.65 4.90
CA GLU A 280 3.54 14.13 3.91
C GLU A 280 2.96 13.02 3.03
N LYS A 281 2.68 11.86 3.62
CA LYS A 281 2.15 10.70 2.90
C LYS A 281 0.70 10.43 3.26
N ALA A 282 -0.12 10.18 2.24
CA ALA A 282 -1.48 9.66 2.41
C ALA A 282 -1.49 8.15 2.14
N ILE A 283 -1.84 7.36 3.15
CA ILE A 283 -1.88 5.91 3.09
C ILE A 283 -3.34 5.48 2.93
N PRO A 284 -3.73 4.84 1.80
CA PRO A 284 -5.10 4.42 1.59
C PRO A 284 -5.50 3.34 2.60
N ASN A 285 -6.70 3.46 3.16
CA ASN A 285 -7.29 2.39 3.96
C ASN A 285 -7.93 1.30 3.06
N LEU A 286 -8.46 0.25 3.69
CA LEU A 286 -9.12 -0.84 2.99
C LEU A 286 -10.27 -0.37 2.08
N GLY A 287 -11.04 0.62 2.52
CA GLY A 287 -12.12 1.20 1.72
C GLY A 287 -11.63 1.87 0.43
N GLU A 288 -10.60 2.71 0.51
CA GLU A 288 -10.01 3.37 -0.67
C GLU A 288 -9.34 2.34 -1.60
N LEU A 289 -8.68 1.32 -1.03
CA LEU A 289 -8.11 0.21 -1.81
C LEU A 289 -9.18 -0.57 -2.59
N TYR A 290 -10.36 -0.76 -2.00
CA TYR A 290 -11.48 -1.42 -2.68
C TYR A 290 -12.06 -0.55 -3.80
N VAL A 291 -12.42 0.70 -3.48
CA VAL A 291 -13.11 1.57 -4.45
C VAL A 291 -12.21 1.99 -5.61
N SER A 292 -10.91 2.23 -5.36
CA SER A 292 -9.94 2.52 -6.44
C SER A 292 -9.80 1.41 -7.49
N ARG A 293 -10.27 0.20 -7.18
CA ARG A 293 -10.28 -0.95 -8.09
C ARG A 293 -11.63 -1.24 -8.71
N LEU A 294 -12.71 -0.64 -8.20
CA LEU A 294 -13.97 -0.60 -8.93
C LEU A 294 -13.74 0.25 -10.17
N GLN A 295 -14.18 -0.21 -11.35
CA GLN A 295 -14.06 0.53 -12.61
C GLN A 295 -15.01 1.75 -12.68
N SER A 296 -15.20 2.45 -11.57
CA SER A 296 -16.06 3.63 -11.48
C SER A 296 -15.37 4.85 -12.11
N PRO A 297 -16.06 5.63 -12.98
CA PRO A 297 -15.52 6.84 -13.59
C PRO A 297 -15.00 7.88 -12.58
N THR A 298 -15.62 7.99 -11.41
CA THR A 298 -15.26 8.99 -10.37
C THR A 298 -13.96 8.67 -9.61
N HIS A 299 -13.49 7.42 -9.67
CA HIS A 299 -12.29 6.98 -8.95
C HIS A 299 -11.12 6.64 -9.88
N ARG A 300 -11.36 6.62 -11.20
CA ARG A 300 -10.35 6.37 -12.23
C ARG A 300 -9.52 7.58 -12.60
N ASP A 301 -10.08 8.78 -12.51
CA ASP A 301 -9.36 9.97 -12.95
C ASP A 301 -8.15 10.22 -12.03
N HIS A 302 -6.97 10.24 -12.65
CA HIS A 302 -5.69 10.41 -11.97
C HIS A 302 -5.60 11.79 -11.32
N GLU A 303 -6.17 12.82 -11.97
CA GLU A 303 -6.25 14.17 -11.40
C GLU A 303 -7.15 14.18 -10.16
N SER A 304 -8.33 13.58 -10.25
CA SER A 304 -9.22 13.40 -9.10
C SER A 304 -8.55 12.65 -7.94
N LYS A 305 -7.75 11.61 -8.21
CA LYS A 305 -7.01 10.87 -7.16
C LYS A 305 -5.94 11.73 -6.50
N GLN A 306 -5.15 12.49 -7.28
CA GLN A 306 -4.14 13.38 -6.72
C GLN A 306 -4.74 14.53 -5.91
N GLN A 307 -5.83 15.13 -6.40
CA GLN A 307 -6.56 16.17 -5.67
C GLN A 307 -7.12 15.64 -4.34
N ARG A 308 -7.65 14.41 -4.32
CA ARG A 308 -8.12 13.73 -3.11
C ARG A 308 -7.00 13.50 -2.10
N ILE A 309 -5.84 13.03 -2.55
CA ILE A 309 -4.64 12.86 -1.70
C ILE A 309 -4.18 14.20 -1.13
N GLN A 310 -4.05 15.23 -1.99
CA GLN A 310 -3.59 16.55 -1.59
C GLN A 310 -4.54 17.20 -0.58
N SER A 311 -5.84 17.15 -0.85
CA SER A 311 -6.87 17.63 0.07
C SER A 311 -6.83 16.90 1.41
N ALA A 312 -6.61 15.58 1.40
CA ALA A 312 -6.50 14.80 2.63
C ALA A 312 -5.25 15.18 3.45
N ILE A 313 -4.10 15.41 2.80
CA ILE A 313 -2.87 15.89 3.45
C ILE A 313 -3.09 17.28 4.07
N GLU A 314 -3.72 18.19 3.35
CA GLU A 314 -4.03 19.55 3.84
C GLU A 314 -4.97 19.52 5.05
N LYS A 315 -6.03 18.71 5.00
CA LYS A 315 -6.93 18.49 6.14
C LYS A 315 -6.19 17.87 7.34
N GLY A 316 -5.32 16.89 7.09
CA GLY A 316 -4.49 16.27 8.13
C GLY A 316 -3.56 17.27 8.83
N LYS A 317 -2.94 18.18 8.08
CA LYS A 317 -2.10 19.27 8.63
C LYS A 317 -2.88 20.23 9.53
N GLN A 318 -4.18 20.43 9.28
CA GLN A 318 -5.05 21.28 10.11
C GLN A 318 -5.42 20.62 11.44
N GLN A 319 -5.45 19.29 11.52
CA GLN A 319 -5.86 18.51 12.71
C GLN A 319 -4.73 18.27 13.74
N LYS A 320 -3.81 19.22 13.94
CA LYS A 320 -2.61 19.10 14.80
C LYS A 320 -2.86 18.30 16.09
N GLY A 321 -2.10 17.21 16.31
CA GLY A 321 -1.97 16.58 17.63
C GLY A 321 -2.23 15.07 17.75
N GLN A 322 -2.55 14.35 16.67
CA GLN A 322 -2.67 12.89 16.69
C GLN A 322 -1.62 12.22 15.80
N SER A 323 -1.05 11.11 16.28
CA SER A 323 -0.25 10.22 15.42
C SER A 323 -1.17 9.63 14.35
N MET A 324 -1.01 10.10 13.11
CA MET A 324 -1.79 9.74 11.92
C MET A 324 -3.31 10.00 12.01
N PRO A 325 -3.79 11.22 11.71
CA PRO A 325 -5.22 11.46 11.57
C PRO A 325 -5.81 10.69 10.37
N PHE A 326 -7.02 10.17 10.56
CA PHE A 326 -7.83 9.57 9.48
C PHE A 326 -8.71 10.64 8.83
N VAL A 327 -8.68 10.70 7.51
CA VAL A 327 -9.52 11.61 6.71
C VAL A 327 -10.37 10.77 5.75
N SER A 328 -11.69 10.73 6.00
CA SER A 328 -12.66 10.25 5.02
C SER A 328 -13.07 11.38 4.08
N MET A 329 -13.44 11.04 2.84
CA MET A 329 -13.84 12.01 1.82
C MET A 329 -15.33 12.05 1.56
#